data_AF-A0A2S0VPG4-F1
#
_entry.id   AF-A0A2S0VPG4-F1
#
_cell.length_a   1.000
_cell.length_b   1.000
_cell.length_c   1.000
_cell.angle_alpha   90.00
_cell.angle_beta   90.00
_cell.angle_gamma   90.00
#
_symmetry.space_group_name_H-M   'P 1'
#
loop_
_entity.id
_entity.type
_entity.pdbx_description
1 polymer ?
#
loop_
_entity_poly.entity_id
_entity_poly.type
_entity_poly.pdbx_seq_one_letter_code
_entity_poly.pdbx_strand_id
1 'polypeptide(L)' 'MSERVEASKTVVVRKWQKIDIPRPKHLMQGYRGRDAYQVTDQGIAWTFPVYVKGDANAQATGGERKLVYSFKEQVWSEVH' A
#
# COMPACT_ATOMS: atom_id res chain seq x y z
N MET A 1 -27.92 49.00 21.80
CA MET A 1 -27.92 48.06 20.67
C MET A 1 -26.57 47.35 20.69
N SER A 2 -26.54 46.02 20.73
CA SER A 2 -25.29 45.25 20.76
C SER A 2 -25.37 44.20 19.66
N GLU A 3 -24.64 44.42 18.57
CA GLU A 3 -24.51 43.45 17.48
C GLU A 3 -23.49 42.38 17.86
N ARG A 4 -23.94 41.12 17.93
CA ARG A 4 -23.05 39.96 17.98
C ARG A 4 -22.55 39.71 16.56
N VAL A 5 -21.24 39.85 16.36
CA VAL A 5 -20.57 39.38 15.14
C VAL A 5 -20.36 37.87 15.27
N GLU A 6 -21.17 37.08 14.56
CA GLU A 6 -20.96 35.64 14.41
C GLU A 6 -19.82 35.40 13.41
N ALA A 7 -18.73 34.82 13.89
CA ALA A 7 -17.64 34.35 13.04
C ALA A 7 -18.11 33.13 12.23
N SER A 8 -18.10 33.25 10.90
CA SER A 8 -18.43 32.16 9.99
C SER A 8 -17.35 31.07 10.05
N LYS A 9 -17.71 29.89 10.58
CA LYS A 9 -16.82 28.72 10.55
C LYS A 9 -16.78 28.15 9.14
N THR A 10 -15.64 28.30 8.46
CA THR A 10 -15.39 27.60 7.19
C THR A 10 -15.20 26.11 7.46
N VAL A 11 -16.15 25.28 7.00
CA VAL A 11 -16.02 23.82 7.02
C VAL A 11 -15.26 23.38 5.78
N VAL A 12 -14.03 22.88 5.94
CA VAL A 12 -13.26 22.29 4.84
C VAL A 12 -13.79 20.89 4.57
N VAL A 13 -14.59 20.74 3.52
CA VAL A 13 -15.02 19.42 3.02
C VAL A 13 -13.85 18.81 2.24
N ARG A 14 -13.20 17.79 2.79
CA ARG A 14 -12.20 17.02 2.06
C ARG A 14 -12.89 15.97 1.18
N LYS A 15 -12.63 16.02 -0.12
CA LYS A 15 -13.10 15.00 -1.07
C LYS A 15 -12.08 13.88 -1.12
N TRP A 16 -12.52 12.66 -0.80
CA TRP A 16 -11.69 11.47 -0.97
C TRP A 16 -11.48 11.18 -2.45
N GLN A 17 -10.25 10.82 -2.81
CA GLN A 17 -9.88 10.38 -4.15
C GLN A 17 -9.49 8.90 -4.10
N LYS A 18 -10.07 8.10 -4.98
CA LYS A 18 -9.61 6.73 -5.24
C LYS A 18 -8.29 6.81 -6.00
N ILE A 19 -7.28 6.08 -5.54
CA ILE A 19 -5.99 5.93 -6.23
C ILE A 19 -5.83 4.45 -6.56
N ASP A 20 -5.50 4.16 -7.82
CA ASP A 20 -5.16 2.81 -8.27
C ASP A 20 -3.63 2.66 -8.25
N ILE A 21 -3.14 1.77 -7.38
CA ILE A 21 -1.71 1.50 -7.23
C ILE A 21 -1.34 0.33 -8.15
N PRO A 22 -0.40 0.50 -9.11
CA PRO A 22 -0.09 -0.53 -10.09
C PRO A 22 0.60 -1.74 -9.44
N ARG A 23 0.31 -2.95 -9.92
CA ARG A 23 0.99 -4.18 -9.48
C ARG A 23 2.33 -4.33 -10.23
N PRO A 24 3.49 -4.44 -9.53
CA PRO A 24 4.80 -4.53 -10.17
C PRO A 24 5.09 -5.96 -10.63
N LYS A 25 4.53 -6.36 -11.79
CA LYS A 25 4.59 -7.76 -12.30
C LYS A 25 5.99 -8.39 -12.26
N HIS A 26 7.03 -7.63 -12.56
CA HIS A 26 8.42 -8.12 -12.57
C HIS A 26 8.95 -8.47 -11.16
N LEU A 27 8.43 -7.84 -10.10
CA LEU A 27 8.77 -8.13 -8.70
C LEU A 27 7.89 -9.24 -8.10
N MET A 28 6.85 -9.69 -8.82
CA MET A 28 5.87 -10.66 -8.35
C MET A 28 6.18 -12.10 -8.76
N GLN A 29 7.42 -12.40 -9.18
CA GLN A 29 7.77 -13.78 -9.53
C GLN A 29 7.62 -14.69 -8.31
N GLY A 30 6.87 -15.79 -8.47
CA GLY A 30 6.55 -16.73 -7.39
C GLY A 30 5.37 -16.31 -6.51
N TYR A 31 4.73 -15.16 -6.76
CA TYR A 31 3.56 -14.72 -6.01
C TYR A 31 2.34 -15.61 -6.26
N ARG A 32 1.65 -16.03 -5.19
CA ARG A 32 0.36 -16.76 -5.25
C ARG A 32 -0.66 -16.30 -4.19
N GLY A 33 -0.55 -15.07 -3.69
CA GLY A 33 -1.41 -14.55 -2.63
C GLY A 33 -0.76 -14.59 -1.25
N ARG A 34 -1.61 -14.64 -0.20
CA ARG A 34 -1.22 -14.50 1.23
C ARG A 34 -0.55 -13.17 1.51
N ASP A 35 -1.24 -12.10 1.10
CA ASP A 35 -0.76 -10.74 1.26
C ASP A 35 -0.84 -10.28 2.72
N ALA A 36 0.23 -9.63 3.19
CA ALA A 36 0.22 -8.75 4.35
C ALA A 36 0.56 -7.32 3.91
N TYR A 37 -0.34 -6.37 4.16
CA TYR A 37 -0.13 -4.95 3.86
C TYR A 37 0.02 -4.14 5.14
N GLN A 38 0.95 -3.19 5.13
CA GLN A 38 1.11 -2.18 6.17
C GLN A 38 1.22 -0.80 5.53
N VAL A 39 0.38 0.13 5.96
CA VAL A 39 0.45 1.53 5.53
C VAL A 39 1.35 2.30 6.50
N THR A 40 2.19 3.16 5.95
CA THR A 40 3.07 4.07 6.67
C THR A 40 2.89 5.48 6.12
N ASP A 41 3.49 6.48 6.76
CA ASP A 41 3.44 7.87 6.29
C ASP A 41 4.09 8.04 4.91
N GLN A 42 5.05 7.18 4.56
CA GLN A 42 5.85 7.29 3.34
C GLN A 42 5.36 6.38 2.21
N GLY A 43 4.48 5.42 2.49
CA GLY A 43 4.15 4.39 1.53
C GLY A 43 3.40 3.18 2.08
N ILE A 44 3.33 2.13 1.26
CA ILE A 44 2.72 0.85 1.61
C ILE A 44 3.77 -0.24 1.53
N ALA A 45 3.98 -0.96 2.63
CA ALA A 45 4.72 -2.21 2.61
C ALA A 45 3.76 -3.36 2.27
N TRP A 46 4.19 -4.24 1.37
CA TRP A 46 3.48 -5.43 0.94
C TRP A 46 4.41 -6.63 1.06
N THR A 47 4.06 -7.56 1.95
CA THR A 47 4.84 -8.78 2.20
C THR A 47 4.03 -9.99 1.74
N PHE A 48 4.68 -10.94 1.09
CA PHE A 48 4.06 -12.18 0.64
C PHE A 48 5.08 -13.32 0.55
N PRO A 49 4.65 -14.59 0.73
CA PRO A 49 5.51 -15.74 0.53
C PRO A 49 5.82 -15.97 -0.95
N VAL A 50 7.02 -16.43 -1.25
CA VAL A 50 7.50 -16.75 -2.59
C VAL A 50 7.42 -18.25 -2.85
N TYR A 51 6.65 -18.64 -3.86
CA TYR A 51 6.50 -20.03 -4.27
C TYR A 51 7.49 -20.36 -5.40
N VAL A 52 8.30 -21.40 -5.20
CA VAL A 52 9.21 -21.94 -6.21
C VAL A 52 8.60 -23.13 -6.96
N LYS A 53 9.28 -23.63 -7.99
CA LYS A 53 8.79 -24.78 -8.76
C LYS A 53 8.77 -26.02 -7.88
N GLY A 54 7.60 -26.66 -7.78
CA GLY A 54 7.36 -27.82 -6.92
C GLY A 54 6.61 -27.50 -5.63
N ASP A 55 6.51 -26.22 -5.26
CA ASP A 55 5.76 -25.81 -4.07
C ASP A 55 4.26 -26.06 -4.23
N ALA A 56 3.68 -26.68 -3.20
CA ALA A 56 2.24 -26.75 -3.00
C ALA A 56 1.70 -25.38 -2.59
N ASN A 57 0.44 -25.08 -2.92
CA ASN A 57 -0.19 -23.80 -2.53
C ASN A 57 -0.23 -23.56 -1.01
N ALA A 58 -0.16 -24.63 -0.21
CA ALA A 58 -0.13 -24.55 1.25
C ALA A 58 1.27 -24.20 1.81
N GLN A 59 2.35 -24.47 1.06
CA GLN A 59 3.72 -24.43 1.58
C GLN A 59 4.66 -23.79 0.57
N ALA A 60 4.94 -22.51 0.77
CA ALA A 60 5.97 -21.79 0.04
C ALA A 60 7.34 -22.06 0.66
N THR A 61 8.36 -22.29 -0.17
CA THR A 61 9.73 -22.54 0.29
C THR A 61 10.73 -21.47 -0.17
N GLY A 62 10.31 -20.51 -1.00
CA GLY A 62 11.14 -19.40 -1.49
C GLY A 62 11.32 -18.24 -0.50
N GLY A 63 10.90 -18.40 0.75
CA GLY A 63 10.94 -17.35 1.78
C GLY A 63 9.84 -16.32 1.62
N GLU A 64 10.04 -15.15 2.24
CA GLU A 64 9.14 -14.00 2.13
C GLU A 64 9.77 -12.90 1.28
N ARG A 65 8.97 -12.28 0.41
CA ARG A 65 9.34 -11.05 -0.31
C ARG A 65 8.59 -9.88 0.28
N LYS A 66 9.31 -8.77 0.47
CA LYS A 66 8.75 -7.50 0.91
C LYS A 66 8.98 -6.43 -0.14
N LEU A 67 7.90 -5.79 -0.57
CA LEU A 67 7.91 -4.67 -1.49
C LEU A 67 7.42 -3.41 -0.77
N VAL A 68 7.95 -2.24 -1.14
CA VAL A 68 7.48 -0.94 -0.64
C VAL A 68 7.06 -0.07 -1.82
N TYR A 69 5.82 0.40 -1.78
CA TYR A 69 5.30 1.44 -2.67
C TYR A 69 5.54 2.80 -2.05
N SER A 70 6.30 3.68 -2.71
CA SER A 70 6.52 5.05 -2.27
C SER A 70 5.36 5.95 -2.68
N PHE A 71 4.78 6.70 -1.75
CA PHE A 71 3.75 7.70 -2.10
C PHE A 71 4.33 8.91 -2.86
N LYS A 72 5.60 9.22 -2.63
CA LYS A 72 6.30 10.33 -3.29
C LYS A 72 6.69 9.98 -4.72
N GLU A 73 7.35 8.83 -4.89
CA GLU A 73 7.92 8.42 -6.17
C GLU A 73 6.94 7.60 -7.00
N GLN A 74 5.85 7.11 -6.40
CA GLN A 74 4.82 6.28 -7.04
C GLN A 74 5.37 5.02 -7.72
N VAL A 75 6.44 4.45 -7.15
CA VAL A 75 7.08 3.22 -7.60
C VAL A 75 7.16 2.18 -6.50
N TRP A 76 7.14 0.93 -6.91
CA TRP A 76 7.46 -0.21 -6.05
C TRP A 76 8.96 -0.49 -6.07
N SER A 77 9.49 -0.87 -4.92
CA SER A 77 10.86 -1.35 -4.75
C SER A 77 10.88 -2.58 -3.84
N GLU A 78 11.77 -3.54 -4.12
CA GLU A 78 12.02 -4.65 -3.21
C GLU A 78 12.95 -4.19 -2.10
N VAL A 79 12.69 -4.66 -0.88
CA VAL A 79 13.50 -4.38 0.31
C VAL A 79 13.92 -5.71 0.93
N HIS A 80 15.22 -5.83 1.22
CA HIS A 80 15.83 -6.98 1.87
C HIS A 80 15.88 -6.80 3.39
#